data_AF-A0A1P8JZ23-F1
#
_entry.id   AF-A0A1P8JZ23-F1
#
_cell.length_a   1.000
_cell.length_b   1.000
_cell.length_c   1.000
_cell.angle_alpha   90.00
_cell.angle_beta   90.00
_cell.angle_gamma   90.00
#
_symmetry.space_group_name_H-M   'P 1'
#
loop_
_entity.id
_entity.type
_entity.pdbx_description
1 polymer ?
#
loop_
_entity_poly.entity_id
_entity_poly.type
_entity_poly.pdbx_seq_one_letter_code
_entity_poly.pdbx_strand_id
1 'polypeptide(L)'
;MNGRRKPRQPRWAAKTPTRLVSMLTAQERIAEVAYALVGFKALRQGVATEVEWAAVVSVMNMADGFEVAINRSGARGHIQAAQLALDEIMRRAMESGEWLAVQVHSQEIEDIRTGIELYQARLRECTYAEYRRVQTYARAEVASGGGVVLAIVKPAREPAQQLLLEAL
;
A
#
# COMPACT_ATOMS: atom_id res chain seq x y z
N MET A 1 37.60 -40.93 -14.30
CA MET A 1 36.96 -39.60 -14.15
C MET A 1 35.89 -39.46 -15.21
N ASN A 2 34.64 -39.16 -14.83
CA ASN A 2 33.67 -38.36 -15.60
C ASN A 2 32.29 -38.40 -14.90
N GLY A 3 32.12 -37.55 -13.89
CA GLY A 3 30.83 -37.32 -13.24
C GLY A 3 29.93 -36.47 -14.14
N ARG A 4 29.00 -37.12 -14.85
CA ARG A 4 27.95 -36.42 -15.61
C ARG A 4 27.03 -35.71 -14.61
N ARG A 5 27.22 -34.40 -14.43
CA ARG A 5 26.31 -33.57 -13.63
C ARG A 5 24.91 -33.66 -14.24
N LYS A 6 23.91 -34.00 -13.41
CA LYS A 6 22.49 -34.04 -13.80
C LYS A 6 22.09 -32.68 -14.41
N PRO A 7 21.33 -32.65 -15.52
CA PRO A 7 20.83 -31.41 -16.10
C PRO A 7 20.03 -30.63 -15.05
N ARG A 8 20.25 -29.31 -14.95
CA ARG A 8 19.43 -28.46 -14.09
C ARG A 8 18.00 -28.49 -14.65
N GLN A 9 17.09 -29.09 -13.90
CA GLN A 9 15.66 -29.07 -14.22
C GLN A 9 15.17 -27.62 -14.16
N PRO A 10 14.52 -27.09 -15.22
CA PRO A 10 13.92 -25.77 -15.17
C PRO A 10 12.81 -25.76 -14.11
N ARG A 11 12.91 -24.85 -13.14
CA ARG A 11 11.83 -24.55 -12.19
C ARG A 11 10.74 -23.75 -12.93
N TRP A 12 9.96 -24.41 -13.77
CA TRP A 12 8.67 -23.85 -14.17
C TRP A 12 7.72 -24.03 -12.99
N ALA A 13 7.75 -23.09 -12.04
CA ALA A 13 6.58 -22.89 -11.20
C ALA A 13 5.46 -22.48 -12.15
N ALA A 14 4.55 -23.40 -12.46
CA ALA A 14 3.38 -23.14 -13.29
C ALA A 14 2.53 -22.10 -12.57
N LYS A 15 2.82 -20.81 -12.80
CA LYS A 15 1.87 -19.75 -12.52
C LYS A 15 0.75 -19.99 -13.51
N THR A 16 -0.41 -20.45 -13.05
CA THR A 16 -1.57 -20.63 -13.91
C THR A 16 -1.85 -19.28 -14.59
N PRO A 17 -1.70 -19.15 -15.92
CA PRO A 17 -1.79 -17.87 -16.61
C PRO A 17 -3.15 -17.18 -16.36
N THR A 18 -4.19 -17.98 -16.11
CA THR A 18 -5.54 -17.53 -15.72
C THR A 18 -5.55 -16.60 -14.51
N ARG A 19 -4.68 -16.82 -13.50
CA ARG A 19 -4.62 -15.96 -12.32
C ARG A 19 -4.01 -14.60 -12.61
N LEU A 20 -3.09 -14.51 -13.58
CA LEU A 20 -2.44 -13.24 -13.91
C LEU A 20 -3.41 -12.29 -14.60
N VAL A 21 -4.33 -12.83 -15.40
CA VAL A 21 -5.33 -12.05 -16.14
C VAL A 21 -6.64 -11.85 -15.36
N SER A 22 -6.83 -12.54 -14.24
CA SER A 22 -8.03 -12.34 -13.40
C SER A 22 -7.97 -11.02 -12.64
N MET A 23 -9.14 -10.38 -12.50
CA MET A 23 -9.33 -9.27 -11.59
C MET A 23 -9.05 -9.67 -10.14
N LEU A 24 -8.60 -8.73 -9.32
CA LEU A 24 -8.55 -8.94 -7.87
C LEU A 24 -9.95 -9.22 -7.33
N THR A 25 -10.07 -10.24 -6.47
CA THR A 25 -11.34 -10.57 -5.80
C THR A 25 -11.73 -9.49 -4.80
N ALA A 26 -13.01 -9.40 -4.44
CA ALA A 26 -13.48 -8.45 -3.43
C ALA A 26 -12.74 -8.61 -2.09
N GLN A 27 -12.48 -9.85 -1.68
CA GLN A 27 -11.78 -10.14 -0.44
C GLN A 27 -10.31 -9.70 -0.49
N GLU A 28 -9.62 -9.92 -1.62
CA GLU A 28 -8.26 -9.42 -1.80
C GLU A 28 -8.23 -7.90 -1.72
N ARG A 29 -9.13 -7.19 -2.44
CA ARG A 29 -9.20 -5.73 -2.41
C ARG A 29 -9.44 -5.16 -1.02
N ILE A 30 -10.40 -5.71 -0.28
CA ILE A 30 -10.68 -5.30 1.10
C ILE A 30 -9.42 -5.45 1.95
N ALA A 31 -8.75 -6.59 1.81
CA ALA A 31 -7.61 -6.91 2.63
C ALA A 31 -6.34 -6.11 2.26
N GLU A 32 -6.27 -5.50 1.07
CA GLU A 32 -5.21 -4.56 0.68
C GLU A 32 -5.37 -3.17 1.31
N VAL A 33 -6.59 -2.79 1.72
CA VAL A 33 -6.88 -1.43 2.20
C VAL A 33 -7.19 -1.40 3.70
N ALA A 34 -7.59 -2.53 4.29
CA ALA A 34 -8.04 -2.63 5.68
C ALA A 34 -7.08 -1.98 6.69
N TYR A 35 -5.78 -2.28 6.60
CA TYR A 35 -4.82 -1.75 7.58
C TYR A 35 -4.58 -0.24 7.42
N ALA A 36 -4.64 0.28 6.19
CA ALA A 36 -4.57 1.71 5.95
C ALA A 36 -5.84 2.44 6.45
N LEU A 37 -7.01 1.81 6.44
CA LEU A 37 -8.23 2.41 7.02
C LEU A 37 -8.14 2.50 8.54
N VAL A 38 -7.58 1.48 9.20
CA VAL A 38 -7.29 1.54 10.64
C VAL A 38 -6.31 2.68 10.94
N GLY A 39 -5.21 2.77 10.19
CA GLY A 39 -4.25 3.86 10.36
C GLY A 39 -4.83 5.25 10.08
N PHE A 40 -5.67 5.37 9.05
CA PHE A 40 -6.37 6.63 8.73
C PHE A 40 -7.34 7.03 9.84
N LYS A 41 -8.08 6.07 10.42
CA LYS A 41 -8.93 6.33 11.59
C LYS A 41 -8.11 6.84 12.77
N ALA A 42 -6.97 6.21 13.07
CA ALA A 42 -6.09 6.61 14.15
C ALA A 42 -5.49 8.02 13.92
N LEU A 43 -5.12 8.35 12.67
CA LEU A 43 -4.63 9.68 12.27
C LEU A 43 -5.70 10.74 12.52
N ARG A 44 -6.93 10.49 12.07
CA ARG A 44 -8.07 11.39 12.30
C ARG A 44 -8.36 11.63 13.79
N GLN A 45 -8.07 10.64 14.63
CA GLN A 45 -8.23 10.71 16.08
C GLN A 45 -7.03 11.33 16.81
N GLY A 46 -5.91 11.59 16.11
CA GLY A 46 -4.68 12.11 16.71
C GLY A 46 -3.98 11.10 17.63
N VAL A 47 -4.19 9.79 17.40
CA VAL A 47 -3.62 8.70 18.21
C VAL A 47 -2.77 7.73 17.39
N ALA A 48 -2.52 8.04 16.12
CA ALA A 48 -1.75 7.17 15.24
C ALA A 48 -0.33 6.94 15.74
N THR A 49 0.10 5.69 15.66
CA THR A 49 1.48 5.24 15.78
C THR A 49 2.22 5.38 14.43
N GLU A 50 3.55 5.30 14.46
CA GLU A 50 4.38 5.31 13.25
C GLU A 50 3.99 4.19 12.27
N VAL A 51 3.63 3.01 12.79
CA VAL A 51 3.22 1.86 11.97
C VAL A 51 1.89 2.11 11.28
N GLU A 52 0.94 2.75 11.97
CA GLU A 52 -0.36 3.13 11.41
C GLU A 52 -0.21 4.22 10.33
N TRP A 53 0.68 5.18 10.54
CA TRP A 53 1.04 6.15 9.50
C TRP A 53 1.70 5.46 8.28
N ALA A 54 2.66 4.58 8.51
CA ALA A 54 3.37 3.86 7.45
C ALA A 54 2.42 2.97 6.61
N ALA A 55 1.34 2.46 7.22
CA ALA A 55 0.28 1.74 6.51
C ALA A 55 -0.42 2.62 5.47
N VAL A 56 -0.74 3.86 5.83
CA VAL A 56 -1.40 4.83 4.93
C VAL A 56 -0.43 5.25 3.83
N VAL A 57 0.83 5.55 4.16
CA VAL A 57 1.89 5.84 3.19
C VAL A 57 2.06 4.71 2.19
N SER A 58 2.05 3.46 2.65
CA SER A 58 2.18 2.29 1.77
C SER A 58 1.09 2.24 0.71
N VAL A 59 -0.15 2.58 1.08
CA VAL A 59 -1.28 2.64 0.14
C VAL A 59 -1.13 3.83 -0.83
N MET A 60 -0.62 4.98 -0.39
CA MET A 60 -0.34 6.10 -1.31
C MET A 60 0.76 5.77 -2.32
N ASN A 61 1.83 5.08 -1.90
CA ASN A 61 2.89 4.64 -2.81
C ASN A 61 2.38 3.63 -3.85
N MET A 62 1.47 2.75 -3.43
CA MET A 62 0.79 1.86 -4.37
C MET A 62 -0.11 2.63 -5.34
N ALA A 63 -0.82 3.67 -4.86
CA ALA A 63 -1.65 4.52 -5.69
C ALA A 63 -0.82 5.28 -6.76
N ASP A 64 0.29 5.91 -6.40
CA ASP A 64 1.18 6.58 -7.36
C ASP A 64 1.78 5.56 -8.35
N GLY A 65 2.11 4.35 -7.87
CA GLY A 65 2.55 3.26 -8.73
C GLY A 65 1.51 2.85 -9.79
N PHE A 66 0.20 2.95 -9.51
CA PHE A 66 -0.84 2.75 -10.53
C PHE A 66 -0.80 3.85 -11.60
N GLU A 67 -0.54 5.10 -11.23
CA GLU A 67 -0.45 6.21 -12.17
C GLU A 67 0.80 6.08 -13.06
N VAL A 68 1.93 5.71 -12.49
CA VAL A 68 3.22 5.65 -13.20
C VAL A 68 3.41 4.32 -13.94
N ALA A 69 3.32 3.18 -13.25
CA ALA A 69 3.70 1.88 -13.83
C ALA A 69 2.66 1.31 -14.80
N ILE A 70 1.39 1.73 -14.67
CA ILE A 70 0.30 1.29 -15.56
C ILE A 70 -0.20 2.45 -16.44
N ASN A 71 0.38 3.65 -16.30
CA ASN A 71 0.01 4.85 -17.05
C ASN A 71 -1.49 5.21 -16.92
N ARG A 72 -2.10 4.93 -15.76
CA ARG A 72 -3.48 5.35 -15.48
C ARG A 72 -3.44 6.80 -15.04
N SER A 73 -3.53 7.73 -15.98
CA SER A 73 -3.46 9.17 -15.67
C SER A 73 -4.74 9.69 -15.00
N GLY A 74 -4.64 10.85 -14.33
CA GLY A 74 -5.78 11.66 -13.90
C GLY A 74 -5.99 11.79 -12.39
N ALA A 75 -5.32 10.97 -11.58
CA ALA A 75 -5.46 11.00 -10.11
C ALA A 75 -4.17 11.41 -9.38
N ARG A 76 -3.03 11.46 -10.10
CA ARG A 76 -1.71 11.73 -9.53
C ARG A 76 -1.62 13.00 -8.68
N GLY A 77 -2.27 14.09 -9.08
CA GLY A 77 -2.24 15.34 -8.29
C GLY A 77 -2.84 15.18 -6.89
N HIS A 78 -3.94 14.43 -6.78
CA HIS A 78 -4.56 14.12 -5.48
C HIS A 78 -3.71 13.15 -4.66
N ILE A 79 -3.08 12.18 -5.32
CA ILE A 79 -2.17 11.24 -4.64
C ILE A 79 -0.95 11.97 -4.09
N GLN A 80 -0.38 12.91 -4.84
CA GLN A 80 0.75 13.73 -4.39
C GLN A 80 0.36 14.66 -3.24
N ALA A 81 -0.85 15.23 -3.26
CA ALA A 81 -1.37 16.01 -2.14
C ALA A 81 -1.45 15.17 -0.85
N ALA A 82 -1.97 13.94 -0.95
CA ALA A 82 -2.02 13.01 0.16
C ALA A 82 -0.62 12.60 0.67
N GLN A 83 0.33 12.36 -0.24
CA GLN A 83 1.72 12.06 0.14
C GLN A 83 2.38 13.24 0.87
N LEU A 84 2.21 14.46 0.36
CA LEU A 84 2.71 15.67 1.00
C LEU A 84 2.13 15.86 2.40
N ALA A 85 0.82 15.62 2.57
CA ALA A 85 0.17 15.66 3.88
C ALA A 85 0.77 14.62 4.84
N LEU A 86 1.02 13.39 4.38
CA LEU A 86 1.64 12.35 5.21
C LEU A 86 3.09 12.67 5.59
N ASP A 87 3.87 13.24 4.67
CA ASP A 87 5.25 13.67 4.94
C ASP A 87 5.29 14.81 5.97
N GLU A 88 4.34 15.73 5.88
CA GLU A 88 4.17 16.82 6.83
C GLU A 88 3.80 16.29 8.22
N ILE A 89 2.85 15.35 8.30
CA ILE A 89 2.48 14.68 9.56
C ILE A 89 3.70 13.99 10.17
N MET A 90 4.47 13.23 9.38
CA MET A 90 5.68 12.57 9.85
C MET A 90 6.68 13.57 10.41
N ARG A 91 6.92 14.69 9.71
CA ARG A 91 7.88 15.70 10.15
C ARG A 91 7.51 16.30 11.51
N ARG A 92 6.22 16.57 11.73
CA ARG A 92 5.72 17.05 13.03
C ARG A 92 5.78 15.96 14.09
N ALA A 93 5.42 14.73 13.75
CA ALA A 93 5.44 13.59 14.68
C ALA A 93 6.85 13.22 15.13
N MET A 94 7.85 13.39 14.27
CA MET A 94 9.26 13.05 14.51
C MET A 94 10.11 14.23 14.96
N GLU A 95 9.53 15.41 15.24
CA GLU A 95 10.29 16.62 15.63
C GLU A 95 11.19 16.37 16.86
N SER A 96 10.74 15.51 17.78
CA SER A 96 11.48 15.13 18.99
C SER A 96 12.54 14.04 18.78
N GLY A 97 12.63 13.45 17.59
CA GLY A 97 13.46 12.28 17.28
C GLY A 97 12.76 10.93 17.54
N GLU A 98 11.62 10.94 18.24
CA GLU A 98 10.74 9.78 18.43
C GLU A 98 9.32 10.13 17.96
N TRP A 99 8.56 9.11 17.57
CA TRP A 99 7.20 9.29 17.09
C TRP A 99 6.27 9.76 18.21
N LEU A 100 5.74 10.97 18.07
CA LEU A 100 4.67 11.50 18.92
C LEU A 100 3.43 11.74 18.08
N ALA A 101 2.28 11.23 18.53
CA ALA A 101 1.02 11.45 17.83
C ALA A 101 0.70 12.96 17.78
N VAL A 102 0.45 13.46 16.58
CA VAL A 102 0.17 14.88 16.33
C VAL A 102 -1.27 15.10 15.91
N GLN A 103 -1.76 16.31 16.15
CA GLN A 103 -3.02 16.74 15.56
C GLN A 103 -2.85 16.85 14.04
N VAL A 104 -3.77 16.22 13.31
CA VAL A 104 -3.84 16.27 11.84
C VAL A 104 -4.81 17.37 11.44
N HIS A 105 -4.42 18.19 10.47
CA HIS A 105 -5.26 19.28 9.97
C HIS A 105 -6.42 18.74 9.13
N SER A 106 -7.53 19.49 9.06
CA SER A 106 -8.70 19.08 8.30
C SER A 106 -8.39 18.84 6.82
N GLN A 107 -7.59 19.71 6.19
CA GLN A 107 -7.20 19.55 4.79
C GLN A 107 -6.35 18.29 4.57
N GLU A 108 -5.44 17.97 5.49
CA GLU A 108 -4.62 16.75 5.42
C GLU A 108 -5.49 15.49 5.48
N ILE A 109 -6.51 15.50 6.35
CA ILE A 109 -7.49 14.39 6.44
C ILE A 109 -8.24 14.22 5.12
N GLU A 110 -8.66 15.32 4.51
CA GLU A 110 -9.38 15.32 3.23
C GLU A 110 -8.51 14.80 2.08
N ASP A 111 -7.28 15.29 1.96
CA ASP A 111 -6.34 14.86 0.93
C ASP A 111 -6.05 13.36 1.04
N ILE A 112 -5.77 12.88 2.26
CA ILE A 112 -5.53 11.46 2.53
C ILE A 112 -6.77 10.61 2.22
N ARG A 113 -7.97 11.06 2.62
CA ARG A 113 -9.23 10.36 2.32
C ARG A 113 -9.41 10.19 0.82
N THR A 114 -9.26 11.28 0.05
CA THR A 114 -9.37 11.25 -1.41
C THR A 114 -8.34 10.29 -2.02
N GLY A 115 -7.09 10.31 -1.54
CA GLY A 115 -6.06 9.36 -1.97
C GLY A 115 -6.46 7.89 -1.75
N ILE A 116 -7.03 7.56 -0.59
CA ILE A 116 -7.48 6.19 -0.26
C ILE A 116 -8.64 5.77 -1.16
N GLU A 117 -9.62 6.64 -1.39
CA GLU A 117 -10.75 6.38 -2.28
C GLU A 117 -10.31 6.11 -3.71
N LEU A 118 -9.35 6.90 -4.21
CA LEU A 118 -8.75 6.70 -5.53
C LEU A 118 -8.03 5.35 -5.61
N TYR A 119 -7.25 4.97 -4.60
CA TYR A 119 -6.62 3.66 -4.55
C TYR A 119 -7.66 2.52 -4.56
N GLN A 120 -8.72 2.64 -3.77
CA GLN A 120 -9.82 1.66 -3.77
C GLN A 120 -10.48 1.53 -5.15
N ALA A 121 -10.66 2.64 -5.87
CA ALA A 121 -11.16 2.62 -7.24
C ALA A 121 -10.20 1.88 -8.18
N ARG A 122 -8.89 2.18 -8.12
CA ARG A 122 -7.86 1.49 -8.92
C ARG A 122 -7.86 -0.02 -8.69
N LEU A 123 -8.01 -0.44 -7.43
CA LEU A 123 -8.08 -1.86 -7.07
C LEU A 123 -9.27 -2.59 -7.71
N ARG A 124 -10.43 -1.94 -7.87
CA ARG A 124 -11.62 -2.54 -8.52
C ARG A 124 -11.39 -2.81 -10.00
N GLU A 125 -10.54 -2.01 -10.64
CA GLU A 125 -10.29 -2.03 -12.07
C GLU A 125 -9.00 -2.76 -12.45
N CYS A 126 -8.24 -3.30 -11.50
CA CYS A 126 -6.95 -3.91 -11.78
C CYS A 126 -6.97 -5.44 -11.77
N THR A 127 -6.20 -5.99 -12.71
CA THR A 127 -5.84 -7.40 -12.77
C THR A 127 -4.78 -7.72 -11.72
N TYR A 128 -4.66 -9.00 -11.36
CA TYR A 128 -3.62 -9.45 -10.45
C TYR A 128 -2.20 -9.17 -10.98
N ALA A 129 -1.97 -9.31 -12.30
CA ALA A 129 -0.67 -9.00 -12.91
C ALA A 129 -0.30 -7.51 -12.80
N GLU A 130 -1.26 -6.62 -13.02
CA GLU A 130 -1.11 -5.18 -12.82
C GLU A 130 -0.75 -4.86 -11.37
N TYR A 131 -1.54 -5.36 -10.42
CA TYR A 131 -1.26 -5.17 -9.00
C TYR A 131 0.16 -5.64 -8.62
N ARG A 132 0.61 -6.79 -9.12
CA ARG A 132 1.97 -7.29 -8.87
C ARG A 132 3.07 -6.40 -9.47
N ARG A 133 2.83 -5.81 -10.65
CA ARG A 133 3.75 -4.84 -11.27
C ARG A 133 3.85 -3.58 -10.42
N VAL A 134 2.71 -3.02 -10.00
CA VAL A 134 2.65 -1.85 -9.12
C VAL A 134 3.35 -2.12 -7.79
N GLN A 135 3.10 -3.27 -7.17
CA GLN A 135 3.77 -3.65 -5.93
C GLN A 135 5.29 -3.73 -6.09
N THR A 136 5.76 -4.23 -7.24
CA THR A 136 7.21 -4.29 -7.52
C THR A 136 7.79 -2.89 -7.71
N TYR A 137 7.07 -2.03 -8.44
CA TYR A 137 7.43 -0.62 -8.65
C TYR A 137 7.50 0.14 -7.31
N ALA A 138 6.44 0.13 -6.52
CA ALA A 138 6.37 0.85 -5.25
C ALA A 138 7.46 0.42 -4.27
N ARG A 139 7.79 -0.88 -4.22
CA ARG A 139 8.92 -1.38 -3.40
C ARG A 139 10.27 -0.87 -3.90
N ALA A 140 10.48 -0.86 -5.21
CA ALA A 140 11.71 -0.36 -5.80
C ALA A 140 11.87 1.14 -5.55
N GLU A 141 10.78 1.90 -5.67
CA GLU A 141 10.75 3.34 -5.42
C GLU A 141 11.15 3.66 -3.97
N VAL A 142 10.48 3.03 -2.99
CA VAL A 142 10.79 3.20 -1.56
C VAL A 142 12.25 2.85 -1.28
N ALA A 143 12.75 1.73 -1.81
CA ALA A 143 14.13 1.31 -1.61
C ALA A 143 15.14 2.30 -2.24
N SER A 144 14.83 2.84 -3.42
CA SER A 144 15.68 3.81 -4.11
C SER A 144 15.72 5.17 -3.42
N GLY A 145 14.62 5.57 -2.79
CA GLY A 145 14.52 6.79 -1.98
C GLY A 145 15.17 6.67 -0.59
N GLY A 146 15.79 5.53 -0.27
CA GLY A 146 16.42 5.28 1.04
C GLY A 146 15.43 4.88 2.15
N GLY A 147 14.17 4.62 1.81
CA GLY A 147 13.15 4.18 2.75
C GLY A 147 13.22 2.68 3.07
N VAL A 148 12.57 2.29 4.18
CA VAL A 148 12.51 0.90 4.62
C VAL A 148 11.15 0.30 4.26
N VAL A 149 11.17 -0.85 3.57
CA VAL A 149 9.94 -1.61 3.29
C VAL A 149 9.60 -2.46 4.51
N LEU A 150 8.53 -2.08 5.21
CA LEU A 150 8.02 -2.85 6.35
C LEU A 150 7.14 -4.01 5.87
N ALA A 151 7.51 -5.23 6.24
CA ALA A 151 6.65 -6.39 6.05
C ALA A 151 5.73 -6.54 7.27
N ILE A 152 4.58 -5.86 7.25
CA ILE A 152 3.57 -6.05 8.29
C ILE A 152 2.97 -7.44 8.08
N VAL A 153 3.15 -8.33 9.05
CA VAL A 153 2.53 -9.66 9.03
C VAL A 153 1.03 -9.45 9.15
N LYS A 154 0.33 -9.60 8.03
CA LYS A 154 -1.13 -9.61 7.98
C LYS A 154 -1.64 -10.61 9.02
N PRO A 155 -2.47 -10.21 10.01
CA PRO A 155 -2.96 -11.14 11.01
C PRO A 155 -3.69 -12.27 10.30
N ALA A 156 -3.29 -13.52 10.59
CA ALA A 156 -3.71 -14.70 9.83
C ALA A 156 -5.20 -15.05 10.00
N ARG A 157 -5.96 -14.33 10.84
CA ARG A 157 -7.28 -14.77 11.31
C ARG A 157 -8.34 -13.70 11.60
N GLU A 158 -8.06 -12.40 11.52
CA GLU A 158 -9.14 -11.42 11.61
C GLU A 158 -9.74 -11.22 10.22
N PRO A 159 -11.05 -11.44 10.02
CA PRO A 159 -11.66 -11.20 8.73
C PRO A 159 -11.48 -9.71 8.45
N ALA A 160 -10.87 -9.37 7.31
CA ALA A 160 -10.65 -7.97 6.93
C ALA A 160 -11.95 -7.14 6.91
N GLN A 161 -13.12 -7.79 6.91
CA GLN A 161 -14.44 -7.19 7.16
C GLN A 161 -14.61 -6.63 8.59
N GLN A 162 -14.05 -7.26 9.62
CA GLN A 162 -14.08 -6.81 11.01
C GLN A 162 -13.28 -5.52 11.18
N LEU A 163 -12.06 -5.47 10.62
CA LEU A 163 -11.24 -4.25 10.59
C LEU A 163 -11.93 -3.12 9.82
N LEU A 164 -12.70 -3.45 8.77
CA LEU A 164 -13.44 -2.47 7.99
C LEU A 164 -14.69 -1.97 8.73
N LEU A 165 -15.37 -2.82 9.50
CA LEU A 165 -16.49 -2.46 10.37
C LEU A 165 -16.04 -1.59 11.56
N GLU A 166 -14.84 -1.83 12.08
CA GLU A 166 -14.26 -1.01 13.14
C GLU A 166 -13.67 0.31 12.61
N ALA A 167 -13.37 0.42 11.32
CA ALA A 167 -12.81 1.62 10.72
C ALA A 167 -13.85 2.66 10.25
N LEU A 168 -15.11 2.24 10.05
CA LEU A 168 -16.25 3.14 9.78
C LEU A 168 -16.71 3.85 11.07
#